data_AF-A0A2W6EKT9-F1
#
_entry.id   AF-A0A2W6EKT9-F1
#
_cell.length_a   1.000
_cell.length_b   1.000
_cell.length_c   1.000
_cell.angle_alpha   90.00
_cell.angle_beta   90.00
_cell.angle_gamma   90.00
#
_symmetry.space_group_name_H-M   'P 1'
#
loop_
_entity.id
_entity.type
_entity.pdbx_description
1 polymer ?
#
loop_
_entity_poly.entity_id
_entity_poly.type
_entity_poly.pdbx_seq_one_letter_code
_entity_poly.pdbx_strand_id
1 'polypeptide(L)'
;MLLHIEPRAVLDAWAVGRRASSSVDTATRALSPAGGTDLAGLQATLTSAATTVGQVLTVVVAVIDETTANVDSCLAEYAASDGRSAGRFHGLS
;
A
#
# COMPACT_ATOMS: atom_id res chain seq x y z
N MET A 1 -12.57 18.65 22.51
CA MET A 1 -13.32 18.10 21.35
C MET A 1 -13.13 16.59 21.39
N LEU A 2 -14.19 15.80 21.55
CA LEU A 2 -14.13 14.34 21.45
C LEU A 2 -14.38 13.96 19.99
N LEU A 3 -13.45 13.22 19.39
CA LEU A 3 -13.62 12.69 18.05
C LEU A 3 -14.35 11.36 18.14
N HIS A 4 -15.52 11.26 17.51
CA HIS A 4 -16.22 10.00 17.31
C HIS A 4 -15.83 9.42 15.95
N ILE A 5 -15.22 8.22 15.95
CA ILE A 5 -14.81 7.51 14.75
C ILE A 5 -15.74 6.31 14.58
N GLU A 6 -16.29 6.13 13.38
CA GLU A 6 -17.01 4.90 12.99
C GLU A 6 -16.01 3.92 12.36
N PRO A 7 -15.60 2.83 13.04
CA PRO A 7 -14.53 1.96 12.57
C PRO A 7 -14.82 1.33 11.21
N ARG A 8 -16.09 0.98 10.95
CA ARG A 8 -16.48 0.40 9.65
C ARG A 8 -16.33 1.39 8.51
N ALA A 9 -16.69 2.65 8.71
CA ALA A 9 -16.52 3.69 7.69
C ALA A 9 -15.05 3.91 7.33
N VAL A 10 -14.13 3.84 8.32
CA VAL A 10 -12.69 3.92 8.09
C VAL A 10 -12.18 2.71 7.29
N LEU A 11 -12.59 1.50 7.66
CA LEU A 11 -12.22 0.27 6.95
C LEU A 11 -12.78 0.22 5.52
N ASP A 12 -13.99 0.73 5.31
CA ASP A 12 -14.62 0.82 4.00
C ASP A 12 -13.93 1.86 3.11
N ALA A 13 -13.56 3.02 3.69
CA ALA A 13 -12.75 4.02 2.99
C ALA A 13 -11.37 3.47 2.60
N TRP A 14 -10.75 2.67 3.47
CA TRP A 14 -9.46 2.02 3.20
C TRP A 14 -9.54 0.76 2.31
N ALA A 15 -10.74 0.30 1.94
CA ALA A 15 -10.91 -0.89 1.10
C ALA A 15 -10.21 -0.75 -0.27
N VAL A 16 -10.11 0.48 -0.80
CA VAL A 16 -9.39 0.76 -2.05
C VAL A 16 -7.88 0.51 -1.90
N GLY A 17 -7.27 0.91 -0.79
CA GLY A 17 -5.84 0.66 -0.51
C GLY A 17 -5.52 -0.83 -0.46
N ARG A 18 -6.36 -1.62 0.21
CA ARG A 18 -6.22 -3.09 0.25
C ARG A 18 -6.33 -3.75 -1.13
N ARG A 19 -7.22 -3.24 -2.00
CA ARG A 19 -7.35 -3.74 -3.37
C ARG A 19 -6.16 -3.33 -4.25
N ALA A 20 -5.56 -2.17 -4.01
CA ALA A 20 -4.42 -1.69 -4.76
C ALA A 20 -3.21 -2.64 -4.64
N SER A 21 -2.97 -3.25 -3.48
CA SER A 21 -1.91 -4.24 -3.28
C SER A 21 -2.04 -5.44 -4.26
N SER A 22 -3.25 -6.01 -4.39
CA SER A 22 -3.51 -7.09 -5.35
C SER A 22 -3.28 -6.69 -6.81
N SER A 23 -3.59 -5.44 -7.17
CA SER A 23 -3.34 -4.90 -8.52
C SER A 23 -1.86 -4.73 -8.79
N VAL A 24 -1.10 -4.28 -7.77
CA VAL A 24 0.36 -4.14 -7.85
C VAL A 24 1.04 -5.50 -8.02
N ASP A 25 0.63 -6.52 -7.25
CA ASP A 25 1.12 -7.89 -7.41
C ASP A 25 0.86 -8.47 -8.81
N THR A 26 -0.27 -8.10 -9.41
CA THR A 26 -0.62 -8.51 -10.77
C THR A 26 0.29 -7.83 -11.79
N ALA A 27 0.54 -6.53 -11.64
CA ALA A 27 1.46 -5.77 -12.49
C ALA A 27 2.90 -6.30 -12.39
N THR A 28 3.39 -6.60 -11.19
CA THR A 28 4.72 -7.19 -10.96
C THR A 28 4.88 -8.54 -11.69
N ARG A 29 3.88 -9.41 -11.61
CA ARG A 29 3.89 -10.71 -12.30
C ARG A 29 3.86 -10.57 -13.83
N ALA A 30 3.13 -9.59 -14.35
CA ALA A 30 3.04 -9.32 -15.79
C ALA A 30 4.34 -8.74 -16.39
N LEU A 31 5.18 -8.09 -15.59
CA LEU A 31 6.47 -7.54 -16.03
C LEU A 31 7.57 -8.60 -16.16
N SER A 32 7.50 -9.68 -15.38
CA SER A 32 8.50 -10.77 -15.42
C SER A 32 8.71 -11.40 -16.81
N PRO A 33 7.69 -11.64 -17.65
CA PRO A 33 7.89 -12.16 -19.01
C PRO A 33 8.39 -11.11 -20.04
N ALA A 34 8.32 -9.81 -19.77
CA ALA A 34 8.69 -8.77 -20.73
C ALA A 34 10.21 -8.60 -20.93
N GLY A 35 11.05 -9.13 -20.03
CA GLY A 35 12.51 -9.12 -20.17
C GLY A 35 13.09 -10.27 -21.01
N GLY A 36 12.26 -11.24 -21.40
CA GLY A 36 12.70 -12.50 -22.00
C GLY A 36 12.54 -12.63 -23.52
N THR A 37 11.88 -11.69 -24.20
CA THR A 37 11.66 -11.78 -25.65
C THR A 37 12.81 -11.12 -26.43
N ASP A 38 13.34 -11.89 -27.38
CA ASP A 38 14.50 -11.58 -28.22
C ASP A 38 14.21 -10.39 -29.16
N LEU A 39 14.33 -9.18 -28.61
CA LEU A 39 14.16 -7.92 -29.32
C LEU A 39 15.55 -7.36 -29.58
N ALA A 40 16.05 -7.61 -30.79
CA ALA A 40 17.38 -7.20 -31.29
C ALA A 40 17.88 -5.86 -30.71
N GLY A 41 18.72 -5.92 -29.66
CA GLY A 41 19.33 -4.76 -29.00
C GLY A 41 18.45 -3.99 -27.99
N LEU A 42 17.13 -4.20 -27.97
CA LEU A 42 16.18 -3.54 -27.06
C LEU A 42 16.01 -4.29 -25.72
N GLN A 43 16.45 -5.54 -25.64
CA GLN A 43 16.30 -6.39 -24.45
C GLN A 43 16.88 -5.74 -23.17
N ALA A 44 18.07 -5.12 -23.25
CA ALA A 44 18.69 -4.47 -22.10
C ALA A 44 17.88 -3.27 -21.61
N THR A 45 17.36 -2.45 -22.51
CA THR A 45 16.51 -1.29 -22.18
C THR A 45 15.19 -1.74 -21.55
N LEU A 46 14.54 -2.76 -22.10
CA LEU A 46 13.28 -3.29 -21.56
C LEU A 46 13.48 -3.96 -20.20
N THR A 47 14.59 -4.68 -20.00
CA THR A 47 14.95 -5.26 -18.70
C THR A 47 15.16 -4.16 -17.65
N SER A 48 15.87 -3.08 -18.01
CA SER A 48 16.09 -1.94 -17.12
C SER A 48 14.79 -1.20 -16.78
N ALA A 49 13.91 -0.98 -17.77
CA ALA A 49 12.60 -0.38 -17.57
C ALA A 49 11.72 -1.27 -16.66
N ALA A 50 11.64 -2.58 -16.92
CA ALA A 50 10.90 -3.52 -16.09
C ALA A 50 11.44 -3.56 -14.65
N THR A 51 12.76 -3.49 -14.47
CA THR A 51 13.40 -3.43 -13.15
C THR A 51 13.00 -2.15 -12.40
N THR A 52 13.10 -0.99 -13.06
CA THR A 52 12.70 0.30 -12.46
C THR A 52 11.22 0.29 -12.05
N VAL A 53 10.34 -0.21 -12.91
CA VAL A 53 8.91 -0.32 -12.58
C VAL A 53 8.71 -1.29 -11.40
N GLY A 54 9.40 -2.43 -11.37
CA GLY A 54 9.35 -3.37 -10.23
C GLY A 54 9.79 -2.74 -8.90
N GLN A 55 10.83 -1.90 -8.91
CA GLN A 55 11.27 -1.15 -7.73
C GLN A 55 10.21 -0.16 -7.25
N VAL A 56 9.60 0.60 -8.16
CA VAL A 56 8.50 1.52 -7.81
C VAL A 56 7.32 0.75 -7.22
N LEU A 57 6.92 -0.36 -7.83
CA LEU A 57 5.84 -1.22 -7.32
C LEU A 57 6.16 -1.76 -5.92
N THR A 58 7.41 -2.12 -5.64
CA THR A 58 7.86 -2.56 -4.31
C THR A 58 7.65 -1.46 -3.26
N VAL A 59 8.03 -0.21 -3.58
CA VAL A 59 7.80 0.94 -2.69
C VAL A 59 6.30 1.18 -2.47
N VAL A 60 5.49 1.07 -3.51
CA VAL A 60 4.03 1.24 -3.40
C VAL A 60 3.40 0.19 -2.46
N VAL A 61 3.81 -1.08 -2.55
CA VAL A 61 3.34 -2.13 -1.62
C VAL A 61 3.73 -1.78 -0.19
N ALA A 62 4.98 -1.39 0.05
CA ALA A 62 5.44 -1.04 1.40
C ALA A 62 4.62 0.11 2.02
N VAL A 63 4.29 1.14 1.24
CA VAL A 63 3.43 2.25 1.70
C VAL A 63 2.00 1.79 2.00
N ILE A 64 1.44 0.90 1.18
CA ILE A 64 0.10 0.33 1.42
C ILE A 64 0.09 -0.49 2.72
N ASP A 65 1.12 -1.31 2.95
CA ASP A 65 1.23 -2.14 4.15
C ASP A 65 1.40 -1.29 5.40
N GLU A 66 2.29 -0.29 5.36
CA GLU A 66 2.50 0.66 6.45
C GLU A 66 1.22 1.43 6.78
N THR A 67 0.54 1.95 5.75
CA THR A 67 -0.71 2.69 5.96
C THR A 67 -1.81 1.79 6.52
N THR A 68 -1.87 0.52 6.08
CA THR A 68 -2.82 -0.47 6.63
C THR A 68 -2.54 -0.73 8.10
N ALA A 69 -1.28 -0.98 8.46
CA ALA A 69 -0.88 -1.19 9.86
C ALA A 69 -1.20 0.03 10.74
N ASN A 70 -1.00 1.24 10.22
CA ASN A 70 -1.32 2.48 10.91
C ASN A 70 -2.83 2.64 11.15
N VAL A 71 -3.66 2.35 10.14
CA VAL A 71 -5.13 2.36 10.28
C VAL A 71 -5.57 1.36 11.34
N ASP A 72 -5.06 0.13 11.30
CA ASP A 72 -5.43 -0.92 12.26
C ASP A 72 -4.99 -0.56 13.68
N SER A 73 -3.79 0.00 13.86
CA SER A 73 -3.30 0.48 15.16
C SER A 73 -4.16 1.62 15.70
N CYS A 74 -4.53 2.58 14.85
CA CYS A 74 -5.38 3.70 15.25
C CYS A 74 -6.77 3.23 15.70
N LEU A 75 -7.36 2.26 15.01
CA LEU A 75 -8.65 1.69 15.40
C LEU A 75 -8.54 0.89 16.71
N ALA A 76 -7.45 0.16 16.92
CA ALA A 76 -7.21 -0.57 18.16
C ALA A 76 -7.05 0.38 19.37
N GLU A 77 -6.29 1.46 19.22
CA GLU A 77 -6.13 2.50 20.25
C GLU A 77 -7.45 3.24 20.53
N TYR A 78 -8.23 3.52 19.48
CA TYR A 78 -9.55 4.13 19.62
C TYR A 78 -10.51 3.23 20.41
N ALA A 79 -10.49 1.92 20.14
CA ALA A 79 -11.30 0.95 20.87
C ALA A 79 -10.85 0.79 22.34
N ALA A 80 -9.53 0.76 22.59
CA ALA A 80 -8.96 0.64 23.94
C ALA A 80 -9.20 1.89 24.82
N SER A 81 -9.52 3.02 24.21
CA SER A 81 -9.80 4.29 24.89
C SER A 81 -11.30 4.56 25.11
N ASP A 82 -12.16 3.54 25.01
CA ASP A 82 -13.63 3.68 25.12
C ASP A 82 -14.21 4.72 24.14
N GLY A 83 -13.60 4.85 22.95
CA GLY A 83 -13.97 5.85 21.95
C GLY A 83 -13.58 7.29 22.31
N ARG A 84 -12.72 7.48 23.32
CA ARG A 84 -12.19 8.78 23.75
C ARG A 84 -10.73 8.94 23.31
N SER A 85 -10.51 9.27 22.04
CA SER A 85 -9.18 9.67 21.59
C SER A 85 -8.92 11.15 21.87
N ALA A 86 -7.78 11.46 22.49
CA ALA A 86 -7.25 12.82 22.65
C ALA A 86 -6.62 13.38 21.36
N GLY A 87 -6.72 12.65 20.23
CA GLY A 87 -6.13 13.05 18.95
C GLY A 87 -4.60 12.99 18.92
N ARG A 88 -3.96 12.26 19.85
CA ARG A 88 -2.52 12.00 19.79
C ARG A 88 -2.28 10.79 18.91
N PHE A 89 -2.17 11.03 17.61
CA PHE A 89 -1.79 10.05 16.62
C PHE A 89 -0.26 9.88 16.69
N HIS A 90 0.21 8.75 17.23
CA HIS A 90 1.64 8.42 17.22
C HIS A 90 1.98 7.72 15.89
N GLY A 91 2.88 8.30 15.09
CA GLY A 91 3.43 7.62 13.91
C GLY A 91 3.65 8.46 12.66
N LEU A 92 3.14 9.69 12.58
CA LEU A 92 3.50 10.63 11.51
C LEU A 92 4.55 11.63 12.04
N SER A 93 5.79 11.18 12.13
CA SER A 93 6.97 12.04 12.36
C SER A 93 7.92 11.93 11.18
#